data_AF-A0A5N6N1Q7-F1
#
_entry.id   AF-A0A5N6N1Q7-F1
#
_cell.length_a   1.000
_cell.length_b   1.000
_cell.length_c   1.000
_cell.angle_alpha   90.00
_cell.angle_beta   90.00
_cell.angle_gamma   90.00
#
_symmetry.space_group_name_H-M   'P 1'
#
loop_
_entity.id
_entity.type
_entity.pdbx_description
1 polymer ?
#
loop_
_entity_poly.entity_id
_entity_poly.type
_entity_poly.pdbx_seq_one_letter_code
_entity_poly.pdbx_strand_id
1 'polypeptide(L)'
;MNPTTSSSGVATLDKKNLGCIAKIIGPVLNVAFPPGKMPIIYNALVVKGRDTVGQPINVTCEVQQLLGNNRVRAVAMSATDGLTRGMDVIDTGAPLSVPVGGATLGRIFNVLGEPIDNLGRVDNSTTFPIHRFVPAFTQLDTKLSIFETGIKVVDLLAPYRRGGKIGLFGGAGVGKTVLIMELINNITKAHGGVSVFGGVGGRTREGNDLYMEMKESGVINEQNIAESKVALVYGQMNEPPGARMRVGLTALTMVEYFRDVNEQDVLLFVDNIFRFVQAGSEVSALLGRMTSAVGYQPTLSTEMGSLQERITSTKEGSITSIQDVYVPADDLTNPAPATTFAHLDATTVLSRGLAAKEVKEIVLSTNSGQIGVLPNHAPIATAVDIGILRIRLNDQWQTMALMGSFARIGNNEITISVNDAEKSSDIDPQEAKQTLEIAEAALRKAVGKRQTIEANLALRRAKTRVEAINSIS
;
A
#
# COMPACT_ATOMS: atom_id res chain seq x y z
N MET A 1 30.75 70.29 -6.28
CA MET A 1 30.41 69.36 -5.19
C MET A 1 29.44 68.34 -5.77
N ASN A 2 29.95 67.16 -6.13
CA ASN A 2 29.13 66.05 -6.63
C ASN A 2 28.69 65.20 -5.43
N PRO A 3 27.40 64.80 -5.32
CA PRO A 3 27.00 63.83 -4.33
C PRO A 3 27.39 62.43 -4.81
N THR A 4 28.13 61.73 -3.96
CA THR A 4 28.60 60.36 -4.09
C THR A 4 27.46 59.35 -4.13
N THR A 5 27.62 58.38 -5.03
CA THR A 5 26.81 57.19 -5.27
C THR A 5 26.64 56.30 -4.03
N SER A 6 25.40 56.03 -3.63
CA SER A 6 25.06 54.94 -2.68
C SER A 6 24.86 53.63 -3.46
N SER A 7 25.80 52.70 -3.33
CA SER A 7 25.64 51.32 -3.79
C SER A 7 24.63 50.59 -2.89
N SER A 8 23.57 50.09 -3.52
CA SER A 8 22.56 49.21 -2.95
C SER A 8 23.21 47.94 -2.38
N GLY A 9 23.11 47.77 -1.06
CA GLY A 9 23.51 46.58 -0.35
C GLY A 9 22.78 45.33 -0.87
N VAL A 10 23.58 44.35 -1.25
CA VAL A 10 23.21 43.00 -1.65
C VAL A 10 22.30 42.37 -0.60
N ALA A 11 21.13 41.91 -1.02
CA ALA A 11 20.19 41.15 -0.19
C ALA A 11 20.85 39.91 0.40
N THR A 12 20.52 39.67 1.66
CA THR A 12 21.01 38.67 2.60
C THR A 12 21.14 37.25 2.04
N LEU A 13 22.36 36.71 2.08
CA LEU A 13 22.62 35.27 2.14
C LEU A 13 22.07 34.72 3.46
N ASP A 14 21.01 33.91 3.41
CA ASP A 14 20.49 33.20 4.58
C ASP A 14 21.60 32.36 5.23
N LYS A 15 21.98 32.73 6.46
CA LYS A 15 22.95 31.97 7.26
C LYS A 15 22.31 30.63 7.67
N LYS A 16 22.61 29.57 6.92
CA LYS A 16 22.24 28.18 7.26
C LYS A 16 22.59 27.88 8.72
N ASN A 17 21.65 27.28 9.45
CA ASN A 17 21.88 26.87 10.83
C ASN A 17 22.76 25.61 10.85
N LEU A 18 24.01 25.76 11.28
CA LEU A 18 25.02 24.72 11.26
C LEU A 18 25.24 24.15 12.66
N GLY A 19 25.20 22.83 12.75
CA GLY A 19 25.62 22.03 13.89
C GLY A 19 26.74 21.06 13.50
N CYS A 20 27.18 20.24 14.45
CA CYS A 20 28.30 19.34 14.30
C CYS A 20 28.00 17.98 14.96
N ILE A 21 28.36 16.88 14.31
CA ILE A 21 28.15 15.53 14.86
C ILE A 21 29.04 15.31 16.10
N ALA A 22 28.40 15.09 17.26
CA ALA A 22 29.07 14.82 18.53
C ALA A 22 29.22 13.32 18.82
N LYS A 23 28.21 12.51 18.47
CA LYS A 23 28.21 11.05 18.71
C LYS A 23 27.36 10.32 17.67
N ILE A 24 27.76 9.10 17.32
CA ILE A 24 27.08 8.20 16.39
C ILE A 24 26.88 6.86 17.10
N ILE A 25 25.66 6.32 17.11
CA ILE A 25 25.30 5.01 17.69
C ILE A 25 24.32 4.33 16.73
N GLY A 26 24.81 3.46 15.84
CA GLY A 26 24.00 2.92 14.76
C GLY A 26 23.30 4.06 13.99
N PRO A 27 21.98 4.02 13.76
CA PRO A 27 21.25 5.08 13.04
C PRO A 27 20.96 6.31 13.91
N VAL A 28 21.39 6.37 15.17
CA VAL A 28 21.14 7.51 16.07
C VAL A 28 22.36 8.43 16.12
N LEU A 29 22.13 9.72 15.88
CA LEU A 29 23.12 10.78 15.90
C LEU A 29 22.83 11.77 17.01
N ASN A 30 23.85 12.12 17.80
CA ASN A 30 23.78 13.31 18.65
C ASN A 30 24.51 14.45 17.93
N VAL A 31 23.79 15.55 17.70
CA VAL A 31 24.30 16.73 16.99
C VAL A 31 24.34 17.90 17.95
N ALA A 32 25.46 18.61 18.01
CA ALA A 32 25.63 19.82 18.80
C ALA A 32 25.40 21.05 17.93
N PHE A 33 24.62 22.00 18.43
CA PHE A 33 24.36 23.29 17.78
C PHE A 33 24.91 24.45 18.63
N PRO A 34 25.17 25.61 18.03
CA PRO A 34 25.46 26.83 18.79
C PRO A 34 24.31 27.22 19.74
N PRO A 35 24.60 27.91 20.86
CA PRO A 35 23.56 28.43 21.76
C PRO A 35 22.52 29.27 21.01
N GLY A 36 21.24 29.08 21.34
CA GLY A 36 20.12 29.82 20.74
C GLY A 36 19.72 29.36 19.33
N LYS A 37 20.37 28.34 18.76
CA LYS A 37 20.06 27.78 17.43
C LYS A 37 19.70 26.30 17.47
N MET A 38 19.11 25.83 18.56
CA MET A 38 18.73 24.43 18.71
C MET A 38 17.49 24.14 17.85
N PRO A 39 17.52 23.13 16.97
CA PRO A 39 16.35 22.73 16.20
C PRO A 39 15.28 22.13 17.11
N ILE A 40 14.01 22.24 16.69
CA ILE A 40 12.87 21.64 17.38
C ILE A 40 12.74 20.16 17.05
N ILE A 41 11.92 19.44 17.83
CA ILE A 41 11.57 18.04 17.54
C ILE A 41 10.88 17.97 16.16
N TYR A 42 11.20 16.92 15.41
CA TYR A 42 10.77 16.66 14.04
C TYR A 42 11.41 17.49 12.93
N ASN A 43 12.26 18.47 13.24
CA ASN A 43 13.04 19.12 12.18
C ASN A 43 13.95 18.11 11.46
N ALA A 44 14.05 18.27 10.14
CA ALA A 44 15.01 17.54 9.34
C ALA A 44 16.40 18.16 9.48
N LEU A 45 17.40 17.31 9.64
CA LEU A 45 18.81 17.63 9.65
C LEU A 45 19.47 16.95 8.46
N VAL A 46 20.31 17.66 7.73
CA VAL A 46 21.02 17.13 6.57
C VAL A 46 22.51 17.17 6.84
N VAL A 47 23.13 15.99 6.89
CA VAL A 47 24.58 15.85 6.94
C VAL A 47 25.11 15.86 5.51
N LYS A 48 25.90 16.89 5.17
CA LYS A 48 26.58 16.97 3.87
C LYS A 48 28.08 16.87 4.06
N GLY A 49 28.72 15.93 3.36
CA GLY A 49 30.15 15.75 3.48
C GLY A 49 30.72 14.86 2.39
N ARG A 50 31.94 14.41 2.61
CA ARG A 50 32.56 13.32 1.87
C ARG A 50 32.99 12.25 2.85
N ASP A 51 32.85 10.99 2.45
CA ASP A 51 33.38 9.87 3.23
C ASP A 51 34.92 9.86 3.19
N THR A 52 35.53 8.90 3.88
CA THR A 52 36.99 8.71 3.89
C THR A 52 37.57 8.32 2.53
N VAL A 53 36.73 7.92 1.57
CA VAL A 53 37.09 7.48 0.21
C VAL A 53 36.79 8.57 -0.83
N GLY A 54 36.21 9.71 -0.41
CA GLY A 54 35.86 10.85 -1.25
C GLY A 54 34.45 10.83 -1.86
N GLN A 55 33.61 9.83 -1.56
CA GLN A 55 32.23 9.78 -2.03
C GLN A 55 31.35 10.82 -1.32
N PRO A 56 30.42 11.48 -2.04
CA PRO A 56 29.52 12.44 -1.44
C PRO A 56 28.55 11.76 -0.46
N ILE A 57 28.52 12.26 0.77
CA ILE A 57 27.57 11.85 1.80
C ILE A 57 26.44 12.88 1.82
N ASN A 58 25.21 12.38 1.74
CA ASN A 58 23.99 13.16 1.95
C ASN A 58 23.02 12.32 2.79
N VAL A 59 23.09 12.47 4.12
CA VAL A 59 22.25 11.70 5.05
C VAL A 59 21.26 12.64 5.71
N THR A 60 19.97 12.36 5.50
CA THR A 60 18.88 13.06 6.17
C THR A 60 18.56 12.37 7.50
N CYS A 61 18.36 13.17 8.53
CA CYS A 61 18.03 12.71 9.88
C CYS A 61 16.87 13.54 10.42
N GLU A 62 16.11 12.98 11.36
CA GLU A 62 15.00 13.69 12.00
C GLU A 62 15.25 13.81 13.51
N VAL A 63 15.12 15.01 14.06
CA VAL A 63 15.26 15.27 15.50
C VAL A 63 14.15 14.56 16.28
N GLN A 64 14.53 13.71 17.24
CA GLN A 64 13.59 12.99 18.13
C GLN A 64 13.59 13.52 19.56
N GLN A 65 14.72 14.01 20.06
CA GLN A 65 14.86 14.43 21.46
C GLN A 65 15.82 15.61 21.60
N LEU A 66 15.56 16.46 22.59
CA LEU A 66 16.47 17.51 23.04
C LEU A 66 17.22 16.99 24.29
N LEU A 67 18.54 16.87 24.21
CA LEU A 67 19.36 16.27 25.28
C LEU A 67 19.87 17.29 26.31
N GLY A 68 19.66 18.59 26.07
CA GLY A 68 20.32 19.67 26.80
C GLY A 68 21.76 19.91 26.32
N ASN A 69 22.44 20.91 26.91
CA ASN A 69 23.81 21.34 26.51
C ASN A 69 23.95 21.58 25.00
N ASN A 70 22.93 22.20 24.39
CA ASN A 70 22.83 22.48 22.96
C ASN A 70 22.97 21.25 22.06
N ARG A 71 22.58 20.06 22.56
CA ARG A 71 22.60 18.82 21.80
C ARG A 71 21.20 18.30 21.53
N VAL A 72 21.00 17.81 20.33
CA VAL A 72 19.80 17.09 19.91
C VAL A 72 20.15 15.66 19.56
N ARG A 73 19.20 14.76 19.73
CA ARG A 73 19.28 13.38 19.25
C ARG A 73 18.39 13.25 18.03
N ALA A 74 18.98 12.84 16.92
CA ALA A 74 18.32 12.62 15.65
C ALA A 74 18.45 11.15 15.23
N VAL A 75 17.50 10.70 14.41
CA VAL A 75 17.49 9.35 13.82
C VAL A 75 17.68 9.50 12.31
N ALA A 76 18.62 8.75 11.76
CA ALA A 76 18.92 8.77 10.33
C ALA A 76 17.88 8.00 9.52
N MET A 77 17.57 8.53 8.33
CA MET A 77 16.68 7.92 7.33
C MET A 77 17.46 7.09 6.29
N SER A 78 18.79 7.11 6.36
CA SER A 78 19.69 6.35 5.48
C SER A 78 20.83 5.74 6.29
N ALA A 79 21.63 4.88 5.67
CA ALA A 79 22.81 4.30 6.31
C ALA A 79 23.75 5.40 6.83
N THR A 80 24.28 5.21 8.03
CA THR A 80 25.20 6.14 8.70
C THR A 80 26.67 5.79 8.47
N ASP A 81 26.95 4.83 7.59
CA ASP A 81 28.30 4.41 7.26
C ASP A 81 29.07 5.56 6.59
N GLY A 82 30.33 5.72 6.98
CA GLY A 82 31.16 6.83 6.52
C GLY A 82 30.95 8.16 7.26
N LEU A 83 29.94 8.29 8.14
CA LEU A 83 29.79 9.46 8.99
C LEU A 83 30.88 9.51 10.08
N THR A 84 31.49 10.69 10.26
CA THR A 84 32.48 10.92 11.30
C THR A 84 32.05 12.02 12.26
N ARG A 85 32.56 11.95 13.49
CA ARG A 85 32.38 13.05 14.46
C ARG A 85 33.10 14.28 13.94
N GLY A 86 32.52 15.45 14.15
CA GLY A 86 33.05 16.69 13.59
C GLY A 86 32.35 17.15 12.31
N MET A 87 31.67 16.26 11.58
CA MET A 87 30.99 16.63 10.33
C MET A 87 29.89 17.67 10.56
N ASP A 88 29.78 18.59 9.60
CA ASP A 88 28.77 19.64 9.61
C ASP A 88 27.37 19.08 9.33
N VAL A 89 26.40 19.57 10.10
CA VAL A 89 25.00 19.21 10.01
C VAL A 89 24.19 20.48 9.77
N ILE A 90 23.36 20.47 8.74
CA ILE A 90 22.52 21.61 8.38
C ILE A 90 21.12 21.33 8.91
N ASP A 91 20.62 22.20 9.78
CA ASP A 91 19.20 22.22 10.15
C ASP A 91 18.38 22.89 9.03
N THR A 92 17.36 22.18 8.54
CA THR A 92 16.47 22.70 7.48
C THR A 92 15.45 23.71 8.02
N GLY A 93 15.27 23.76 9.35
CA GLY A 93 14.28 24.63 10.00
C GLY A 93 12.85 24.09 9.96
N ALA A 94 12.59 22.98 9.27
CA ALA A 94 11.27 22.40 9.09
C ALA A 94 11.30 20.86 9.08
N PRO A 95 10.16 20.19 9.30
CA PRO A 95 10.08 18.75 9.14
C PRO A 95 10.41 18.28 7.72
N LEU A 96 10.74 17.00 7.59
CA LEU A 96 10.88 16.35 6.28
C LEU A 96 9.62 16.60 5.44
N SER A 97 9.81 17.09 4.22
CA SER A 97 8.74 17.44 3.30
C SER A 97 8.88 16.65 2.01
N VAL A 98 7.75 16.23 1.44
CA VAL A 98 7.68 15.30 0.31
C VAL A 98 6.82 15.90 -0.82
N PRO A 99 7.09 15.56 -2.09
CA PRO A 99 6.28 16.01 -3.21
C PRO A 99 4.86 15.49 -3.09
N VAL A 100 3.89 16.29 -3.51
CA VAL A 100 2.46 15.94 -3.48
C VAL A 100 1.77 16.36 -4.78
N GLY A 101 0.58 15.80 -5.04
CA GLY A 101 -0.24 16.13 -6.21
C GLY A 101 -0.11 15.16 -7.37
N GLY A 102 -0.74 15.49 -8.50
CA GLY A 102 -0.87 14.58 -9.65
C GLY A 102 0.47 14.10 -10.24
N ALA A 103 1.55 14.87 -10.04
CA ALA A 103 2.89 14.50 -10.47
C ALA A 103 3.47 13.28 -9.73
N THR A 104 2.91 12.89 -8.59
CA THR A 104 3.33 11.70 -7.84
C THR A 104 2.71 10.40 -8.36
N LEU A 105 1.65 10.49 -9.16
CA LEU A 105 0.96 9.32 -9.70
C LEU A 105 1.84 8.60 -10.73
N GLY A 106 1.85 7.28 -10.67
CA GLY A 106 2.66 6.39 -11.50
C GLY A 106 4.14 6.31 -11.10
N ARG A 107 4.55 6.98 -10.03
CA ARG A 107 5.94 7.07 -9.58
C ARG A 107 6.19 6.25 -8.31
N ILE A 108 7.45 5.89 -8.09
CA ILE A 108 7.92 5.22 -6.88
C ILE A 108 8.81 6.17 -6.07
N PHE A 109 8.48 6.39 -4.81
CA PHE A 109 9.22 7.26 -3.89
C PHE A 109 9.82 6.49 -2.71
N ASN A 110 10.96 6.97 -2.21
CA ASN A 110 11.48 6.58 -0.90
C ASN A 110 10.82 7.42 0.24
N VAL A 111 11.23 7.16 1.49
CA VAL A 111 10.75 7.92 2.66
C VAL A 111 10.99 9.44 2.55
N LEU A 112 12.05 9.86 1.86
CA LEU A 112 12.43 11.28 1.67
C LEU A 112 11.62 11.97 0.57
N GLY A 113 10.76 11.24 -0.15
CA GLY A 113 10.03 11.76 -1.29
C GLY A 113 10.88 11.87 -2.56
N GLU A 114 12.01 11.17 -2.62
CA GLU A 114 12.86 11.11 -3.80
C GLU A 114 12.42 9.94 -4.70
N PRO A 115 12.32 10.14 -6.03
CA PRO A 115 11.92 9.08 -6.93
C PRO A 115 13.01 8.02 -7.09
N ILE A 116 12.64 6.74 -6.99
CA ILE A 116 13.54 5.57 -7.08
C ILE A 116 13.24 4.66 -8.29
N ASP A 117 12.37 5.11 -9.19
CA ASP A 117 11.91 4.37 -10.38
C ASP A 117 12.76 4.58 -11.65
N ASN A 118 13.83 5.39 -11.57
CA ASN A 118 14.69 5.77 -12.70
C ASN A 118 13.96 6.49 -13.86
N LEU A 119 12.77 7.04 -13.65
CA LEU A 119 12.00 7.78 -14.66
C LEU A 119 12.30 9.29 -14.68
N GLY A 120 13.45 9.69 -14.11
CA GLY A 120 13.86 11.08 -14.01
C GLY A 120 13.23 11.82 -12.82
N ARG A 121 13.36 13.15 -12.82
CA ARG A 121 12.87 14.00 -11.71
C ARG A 121 11.35 14.14 -11.74
N VAL A 122 10.76 14.30 -10.56
CA VAL A 122 9.34 14.63 -10.38
C VAL A 122 9.22 16.14 -10.18
N ASP A 123 8.11 16.73 -10.61
CA ASP A 123 7.81 18.12 -10.25
C ASP A 123 7.68 18.24 -8.73
N ASN A 124 8.49 19.12 -8.15
CA ASN A 124 8.57 19.33 -6.71
C ASN A 124 8.08 20.74 -6.33
N SER A 125 7.20 21.32 -7.15
CA SER A 125 6.62 22.65 -6.96
C SER A 125 5.81 22.76 -5.66
N THR A 126 5.05 21.70 -5.34
CA THR A 126 4.24 21.61 -4.12
C THR A 126 4.74 20.48 -3.24
N THR A 127 5.09 20.81 -2.00
CA THR A 127 5.57 19.85 -1.00
C THR A 127 4.84 20.04 0.31
N PHE A 128 4.59 18.95 1.03
CA PHE A 128 3.99 18.97 2.36
C PHE A 128 4.88 18.27 3.39
N PRO A 129 4.90 18.74 4.65
CA PRO A 129 5.62 18.09 5.72
C PRO A 129 4.96 16.74 6.07
N ILE A 130 5.76 15.73 6.41
CA ILE A 130 5.22 14.41 6.77
C ILE A 130 4.55 14.38 8.16
N HIS A 131 4.93 15.33 9.02
CA HIS A 131 4.33 15.55 10.34
C HIS A 131 3.28 16.63 10.23
N ARG A 132 2.01 16.19 10.19
CA ARG A 132 0.83 17.07 10.15
C ARG A 132 -0.08 16.75 11.32
N PHE A 133 -0.86 17.75 11.72
CA PHE A 133 -1.89 17.57 12.73
C PHE A 133 -3.04 16.73 12.16
N VAL A 134 -3.68 15.97 13.05
CA VAL A 134 -4.95 15.29 12.76
C VAL A 134 -6.02 16.32 12.40
N PRO A 135 -6.99 15.98 11.53
CA PRO A 135 -8.13 16.86 11.26
C PRO A 135 -8.86 17.24 12.55
N ALA A 136 -9.31 18.49 12.64
CA ALA A 136 -10.04 18.96 13.80
C ALA A 136 -11.42 18.27 13.89
N PHE A 137 -11.96 18.12 15.11
CA PHE A 137 -13.27 17.51 15.33
C PHE A 137 -14.38 18.15 14.48
N THR A 138 -14.31 19.46 14.25
CA THR A 138 -15.28 20.23 13.43
C THR A 138 -15.20 19.94 11.93
N GLN A 139 -14.12 19.33 11.45
CA GLN A 139 -13.88 18.98 10.05
C GLN A 139 -14.31 17.54 9.72
N LEU A 140 -14.54 16.70 10.72
CA LEU A 140 -14.91 15.31 10.54
C LEU A 140 -16.30 15.17 9.93
N ASP A 141 -16.46 14.24 8.99
CA ASP A 141 -17.77 13.86 8.46
C ASP A 141 -18.47 12.87 9.40
N THR A 142 -19.72 13.16 9.75
CA THR A 142 -20.56 12.33 10.61
C THR A 142 -21.44 11.36 9.83
N LYS A 143 -21.49 11.48 8.49
CA LYS A 143 -22.32 10.61 7.65
C LYS A 143 -21.71 9.22 7.52
N LEU A 144 -22.51 8.22 7.85
CA LEU A 144 -22.19 6.83 7.56
C LEU A 144 -22.50 6.57 6.09
N SER A 145 -21.46 6.25 5.32
CA SER A 145 -21.60 5.80 3.93
C SER A 145 -20.75 4.54 3.71
N ILE A 146 -21.31 3.62 2.93
CA ILE A 146 -20.63 2.38 2.55
C ILE A 146 -19.72 2.68 1.36
N PHE A 147 -18.57 2.05 1.38
CA PHE A 147 -17.61 2.02 0.30
C PHE A 147 -17.80 0.73 -0.49
N GLU A 148 -18.46 0.83 -1.64
CA GLU A 148 -18.75 -0.32 -2.51
C GLU A 148 -17.47 -0.80 -3.20
N THR A 149 -17.04 -2.01 -2.86
CA THR A 149 -15.78 -2.57 -3.36
C THR A 149 -15.94 -3.33 -4.68
N GLY A 150 -17.16 -3.74 -5.01
CA GLY A 150 -17.45 -4.66 -6.11
C GLY A 150 -17.12 -6.12 -5.77
N ILE A 151 -16.70 -6.40 -4.55
CA ILE A 151 -16.32 -7.73 -4.08
C ILE A 151 -17.46 -8.27 -3.22
N LYS A 152 -18.23 -9.22 -3.79
CA LYS A 152 -19.46 -9.77 -3.18
C LYS A 152 -19.33 -10.10 -1.69
N VAL A 153 -18.27 -10.82 -1.30
CA VAL A 153 -18.07 -11.24 0.10
C VAL A 153 -17.78 -10.06 1.03
N VAL A 154 -17.06 -9.04 0.55
CA VAL A 154 -16.75 -7.83 1.31
C VAL A 154 -18.01 -6.99 1.43
N ASP A 155 -18.66 -6.66 0.31
CA ASP A 155 -19.83 -5.79 0.30
C ASP A 155 -21.04 -6.38 1.06
N LEU A 156 -21.15 -7.71 1.14
CA LEU A 156 -22.23 -8.39 1.85
C LEU A 156 -21.94 -8.64 3.34
N LEU A 157 -20.76 -9.19 3.67
CA LEU A 157 -20.49 -9.69 5.03
C LEU A 157 -19.63 -8.75 5.88
N ALA A 158 -18.78 -7.95 5.25
CA ALA A 158 -17.86 -7.04 5.92
C ALA A 158 -17.76 -5.71 5.16
N PRO A 159 -18.88 -4.98 4.99
CA PRO A 159 -18.93 -3.80 4.15
C PRO A 159 -17.95 -2.74 4.65
N TYR A 160 -17.19 -2.16 3.73
CA TYR A 160 -16.22 -1.14 4.07
C TYR A 160 -16.93 0.20 4.27
N ARG A 161 -16.49 0.97 5.26
CA ARG A 161 -16.96 2.33 5.48
C ARG A 161 -16.11 3.30 4.68
N ARG A 162 -16.74 4.30 4.04
CA ARG A 162 -16.02 5.41 3.41
C ARG A 162 -15.25 6.21 4.47
N GLY A 163 -13.95 6.39 4.25
CA GLY A 163 -13.00 6.95 5.23
C GLY A 163 -12.69 6.03 6.39
N GLY A 164 -13.08 4.76 6.29
CA GLY A 164 -12.84 3.76 7.32
C GLY A 164 -11.44 3.17 7.25
N LYS A 165 -11.05 2.51 8.33
CA LYS A 165 -9.79 1.79 8.48
C LYS A 165 -10.06 0.30 8.47
N ILE A 166 -9.57 -0.39 7.45
CA ILE A 166 -9.81 -1.81 7.23
C ILE A 166 -8.54 -2.59 7.55
N GLY A 167 -8.65 -3.59 8.41
CA GLY A 167 -7.57 -4.54 8.66
C GLY A 167 -7.70 -5.75 7.73
N LEU A 168 -6.69 -5.96 6.89
CA LEU A 168 -6.54 -7.17 6.10
C LEU A 168 -5.61 -8.14 6.83
N PHE A 169 -6.13 -9.29 7.22
CA PHE A 169 -5.40 -10.32 7.94
C PHE A 169 -5.14 -11.50 7.03
N GLY A 170 -3.94 -12.07 7.09
CA GLY A 170 -3.65 -13.27 6.33
C GLY A 170 -2.16 -13.61 6.29
N GLY A 171 -1.87 -14.91 6.18
CA GLY A 171 -0.52 -15.40 5.97
C GLY A 171 0.02 -15.08 4.57
N ALA A 172 1.28 -15.42 4.31
CA ALA A 172 1.81 -15.37 2.94
C ALA A 172 1.05 -16.35 2.02
N GLY A 173 0.78 -15.93 0.79
CA GLY A 173 0.17 -16.77 -0.25
C GLY A 173 -1.37 -16.89 -0.23
N VAL A 174 -2.07 -16.16 0.64
CA VAL A 174 -3.55 -16.21 0.74
C VAL A 174 -4.28 -15.25 -0.21
N GLY A 175 -3.57 -14.58 -1.12
CA GLY A 175 -4.16 -13.66 -2.11
C GLY A 175 -4.30 -12.20 -1.67
N LYS A 176 -3.59 -11.74 -0.62
CA LYS A 176 -3.63 -10.34 -0.15
C LYS A 176 -3.36 -9.32 -1.26
N THR A 177 -2.27 -9.52 -2.01
CA THR A 177 -1.86 -8.63 -3.10
C THR A 177 -2.92 -8.59 -4.20
N VAL A 178 -3.50 -9.74 -4.55
CA VAL A 178 -4.58 -9.84 -5.54
C VAL A 178 -5.80 -9.05 -5.10
N LEU A 179 -6.19 -9.17 -3.82
CA LEU A 179 -7.30 -8.40 -3.27
C LEU A 179 -7.02 -6.89 -3.33
N ILE A 180 -5.81 -6.46 -2.97
CA ILE A 180 -5.39 -5.05 -3.03
C ILE A 180 -5.48 -4.52 -4.46
N MET A 181 -4.94 -5.25 -5.44
CA MET A 181 -4.99 -4.85 -6.84
C MET A 181 -6.42 -4.76 -7.36
N GLU A 182 -7.27 -5.72 -7.00
CA GLU A 182 -8.67 -5.72 -7.42
C GLU A 182 -9.44 -4.55 -6.82
N LEU A 183 -9.19 -4.20 -5.56
CA LEU A 183 -9.74 -2.99 -4.95
C LEU A 183 -9.31 -1.74 -5.73
N ILE A 184 -8.01 -1.59 -6.02
CA ILE A 184 -7.50 -0.44 -6.80
C ILE A 184 -8.19 -0.35 -8.18
N ASN A 185 -8.30 -1.49 -8.86
CA ASN A 185 -8.91 -1.60 -10.19
C ASN A 185 -10.40 -1.20 -10.18
N ASN A 186 -11.19 -1.71 -9.22
CA ASN A 186 -12.62 -1.44 -9.15
C ASN A 186 -12.90 0.04 -8.85
N ILE A 187 -12.08 0.67 -8.02
CA ILE A 187 -12.26 2.07 -7.64
C ILE A 187 -11.85 3.00 -8.77
N THR A 188 -10.75 2.67 -9.44
CA THR A 188 -10.31 3.41 -10.62
C THR A 188 -11.40 3.44 -11.69
N LYS A 189 -12.10 2.32 -11.88
CA LYS A 189 -13.19 2.20 -12.87
C LYS A 189 -14.51 2.83 -12.41
N ALA A 190 -14.89 2.68 -11.15
CA ALA A 190 -16.20 3.10 -10.65
C ALA A 190 -16.23 4.54 -10.12
N HIS A 191 -15.18 4.97 -9.43
CA HIS A 191 -15.16 6.23 -8.68
C HIS A 191 -14.15 7.26 -9.22
N GLY A 192 -13.30 6.88 -10.18
CA GLY A 192 -12.25 7.76 -10.73
C GLY A 192 -11.20 8.20 -9.69
N GLY A 193 -11.22 7.56 -8.50
CA GLY A 193 -10.38 7.90 -7.37
C GLY A 193 -8.92 7.50 -7.57
N VAL A 194 -8.05 8.15 -6.82
CA VAL A 194 -6.61 7.86 -6.78
C VAL A 194 -6.29 6.97 -5.58
N SER A 195 -5.18 6.25 -5.68
CA SER A 195 -4.68 5.41 -4.58
C SER A 195 -3.21 5.68 -4.30
N VAL A 196 -2.79 5.42 -3.07
CA VAL A 196 -1.37 5.46 -2.69
C VAL A 196 -1.05 4.20 -1.92
N PHE A 197 0.05 3.56 -2.29
CA PHE A 197 0.55 2.36 -1.63
C PHE A 197 1.78 2.71 -0.78
N GLY A 198 1.67 2.56 0.54
CA GLY A 198 2.76 2.66 1.49
C GLY A 198 3.31 1.30 1.85
N GLY A 199 4.42 0.88 1.23
CA GLY A 199 5.12 -0.35 1.56
C GLY A 199 6.07 -0.14 2.74
N VAL A 200 5.57 -0.37 3.95
CA VAL A 200 6.27 -0.24 5.23
C VAL A 200 7.01 -1.54 5.58
N GLY A 201 8.33 -1.54 5.47
CA GLY A 201 9.17 -2.69 5.82
C GLY A 201 8.83 -3.94 5.00
N GLY A 202 8.38 -3.77 3.76
CA GLY A 202 8.10 -4.85 2.81
C GLY A 202 9.36 -5.40 2.15
N ARG A 203 9.25 -6.58 1.51
CA ARG A 203 10.35 -7.16 0.74
C ARG A 203 10.49 -6.43 -0.61
N THR A 204 11.71 -6.09 -1.00
CA THR A 204 12.00 -5.46 -2.30
C THR A 204 11.45 -6.27 -3.48
N ARG A 205 11.53 -7.60 -3.41
CA ARG A 205 10.95 -8.50 -4.42
C ARG A 205 9.43 -8.30 -4.55
N GLU A 206 8.71 -8.28 -3.43
CA GLU A 206 7.24 -8.13 -3.43
C GLU A 206 6.83 -6.75 -3.95
N GLY A 207 7.58 -5.70 -3.63
CA GLY A 207 7.36 -4.36 -4.19
C GLY A 207 7.59 -4.31 -5.71
N ASN A 208 8.64 -4.97 -6.21
CA ASN A 208 8.87 -5.08 -7.64
C ASN A 208 7.76 -5.86 -8.36
N ASP A 209 7.36 -7.01 -7.80
CA ASP A 209 6.31 -7.84 -8.39
C ASP A 209 4.99 -7.06 -8.47
N LEU A 210 4.61 -6.36 -7.40
CA LEU A 210 3.43 -5.48 -7.38
C LEU A 210 3.52 -4.37 -8.42
N TYR A 211 4.68 -3.74 -8.58
CA TYR A 211 4.88 -2.68 -9.58
C TYR A 211 4.73 -3.21 -11.00
N MET A 212 5.26 -4.41 -11.29
CA MET A 212 5.09 -5.04 -12.61
C MET A 212 3.63 -5.43 -12.85
N GLU A 213 2.96 -6.02 -11.87
CA GLU A 213 1.53 -6.37 -11.98
C GLU A 213 0.65 -5.13 -12.20
N MET A 214 0.96 -3.99 -11.55
CA MET A 214 0.26 -2.72 -11.76
C MET A 214 0.46 -2.13 -13.17
N LYS A 215 1.62 -2.38 -13.79
CA LYS A 215 1.86 -2.01 -15.19
C LYS A 215 1.09 -2.90 -16.15
N GLU A 216 1.14 -4.21 -15.93
CA GLU A 216 0.45 -5.19 -16.77
C GLU A 216 -1.09 -5.02 -16.72
N SER A 217 -1.63 -4.67 -15.55
CA SER A 217 -3.06 -4.40 -15.36
C SER A 217 -3.50 -3.02 -15.87
N GLY A 218 -2.58 -2.14 -16.26
CA GLY A 218 -2.86 -0.79 -16.74
C GLY A 218 -3.23 0.23 -15.65
N VAL A 219 -3.01 -0.10 -14.38
CA VAL A 219 -3.17 0.85 -13.25
C VAL A 219 -2.07 1.91 -13.29
N ILE A 220 -0.86 1.50 -13.67
CA ILE A 220 0.26 2.39 -14.00
C ILE A 220 0.42 2.37 -15.52
N ASN A 221 0.23 3.53 -16.14
CA ASN A 221 0.36 3.68 -17.59
C ASN A 221 1.79 4.11 -17.92
N GLU A 222 2.60 3.20 -18.49
CA GLU A 222 4.00 3.48 -18.86
C GLU A 222 4.12 4.49 -20.00
N GLN A 223 3.16 4.49 -20.94
CA GLN A 223 3.19 5.39 -22.08
C GLN A 223 2.78 6.81 -21.68
N ASN A 224 1.87 6.94 -20.70
CA ASN A 224 1.45 8.22 -20.16
C ASN A 224 1.34 8.17 -18.63
N ILE A 225 2.45 8.51 -17.95
CA ILE A 225 2.53 8.48 -16.49
C ILE A 225 1.44 9.35 -15.85
N ALA A 226 1.05 10.46 -16.47
CA ALA A 226 0.04 11.38 -15.95
C ALA A 226 -1.37 10.76 -15.84
N GLU A 227 -1.65 9.67 -16.58
CA GLU A 227 -2.91 8.94 -16.50
C GLU A 227 -2.91 7.85 -15.42
N SER A 228 -1.76 7.57 -14.81
CA SER A 228 -1.64 6.59 -13.73
C SER A 228 -2.49 6.98 -12.53
N LYS A 229 -2.97 5.98 -11.79
CA LYS A 229 -3.94 6.18 -10.71
C LYS A 229 -3.42 5.82 -9.33
N VAL A 230 -2.17 5.35 -9.26
CA VAL A 230 -1.52 4.94 -8.03
C VAL A 230 -0.17 5.63 -7.86
N ALA A 231 0.14 6.11 -6.67
CA ALA A 231 1.51 6.47 -6.29
C ALA A 231 2.08 5.41 -5.33
N LEU A 232 3.35 5.05 -5.49
CA LEU A 232 4.01 4.04 -4.68
C LEU A 232 5.05 4.70 -3.77
N VAL A 233 5.01 4.40 -2.47
CA VAL A 233 5.98 4.86 -1.48
C VAL A 233 6.55 3.64 -0.78
N TYR A 234 7.84 3.39 -0.95
CA TYR A 234 8.53 2.24 -0.37
C TYR A 234 9.53 2.65 0.70
N GLY A 235 9.49 1.92 1.82
CA GLY A 235 10.49 1.94 2.88
C GLY A 235 10.83 0.51 3.19
N GLN A 236 11.81 -0.03 2.46
CA GLN A 236 12.04 -1.47 2.37
C GLN A 236 12.73 -2.05 3.61
N MET A 237 12.76 -3.38 3.76
CA MET A 237 13.41 -4.05 4.89
C MET A 237 14.90 -3.76 5.05
N ASN A 238 15.61 -3.45 3.96
CA ASN A 238 17.03 -3.09 3.97
C ASN A 238 17.28 -1.66 4.47
N GLU A 239 16.24 -0.82 4.58
CA GLU A 239 16.36 0.54 5.08
C GLU A 239 16.39 0.60 6.61
N PRO A 240 17.06 1.61 7.19
CA PRO A 240 17.13 1.77 8.64
C PRO A 240 15.74 1.93 9.26
N PRO A 241 15.59 1.61 10.56
CA PRO A 241 14.29 1.70 11.23
C PRO A 241 13.71 3.12 11.22
N GLY A 242 14.54 4.17 11.15
CA GLY A 242 14.06 5.54 10.97
C GLY A 242 13.21 5.72 9.71
N ALA A 243 13.68 5.21 8.58
CA ALA A 243 12.97 5.27 7.30
C ALA A 243 11.67 4.46 7.34
N ARG A 244 11.76 3.21 7.82
CA ARG A 244 10.59 2.32 7.97
C ARG A 244 9.52 2.89 8.90
N MET A 245 9.91 3.62 9.95
CA MET A 245 8.96 4.26 10.86
C MET A 245 8.30 5.51 10.26
N ARG A 246 8.86 6.11 9.20
CA ARG A 246 8.33 7.36 8.60
C ARG A 246 7.66 7.17 7.25
N VAL A 247 7.95 6.10 6.52
CA VAL A 247 7.36 5.84 5.20
C VAL A 247 5.83 5.82 5.21
N GLY A 248 5.20 5.31 6.27
CA GLY A 248 3.73 5.35 6.42
C GLY A 248 3.18 6.78 6.48
N LEU A 249 3.90 7.72 7.11
CA LEU A 249 3.56 9.14 7.15
C LEU A 249 3.80 9.81 5.80
N THR A 250 4.84 9.43 5.08
CA THR A 250 5.11 9.92 3.71
C THR A 250 3.96 9.55 2.78
N ALA A 251 3.55 8.28 2.77
CA ALA A 251 2.41 7.81 1.99
C ALA A 251 1.11 8.55 2.38
N LEU A 252 0.85 8.68 3.68
CA LEU A 252 -0.32 9.40 4.18
C LEU A 252 -0.33 10.87 3.75
N THR A 253 0.81 11.53 3.75
CA THR A 253 0.92 12.95 3.36
C THR A 253 0.61 13.17 1.88
N MET A 254 1.00 12.22 1.02
CA MET A 254 0.62 12.24 -0.40
C MET A 254 -0.88 12.03 -0.60
N VAL A 255 -1.50 11.15 0.19
CA VAL A 255 -2.96 10.92 0.17
C VAL A 255 -3.71 12.15 0.70
N GLU A 256 -3.24 12.77 1.77
CA GLU A 256 -3.88 13.96 2.36
C GLU A 256 -3.97 15.12 1.38
N TYR A 257 -3.01 15.28 0.47
CA TYR A 257 -3.15 16.26 -0.61
C TYR A 257 -4.38 15.98 -1.46
N PHE A 258 -4.61 14.72 -1.85
CA PHE A 258 -5.76 14.37 -2.65
C PHE A 258 -7.08 14.51 -1.88
N ARG A 259 -7.09 14.26 -0.56
CA ARG A 259 -8.26 14.50 0.28
C ARG A 259 -8.55 16.00 0.45
N ASP A 260 -7.56 16.77 0.89
CA ASP A 260 -7.73 18.15 1.36
C ASP A 260 -7.75 19.17 0.20
N VAL A 261 -6.96 18.94 -0.86
CA VAL A 261 -6.79 19.90 -1.96
C VAL A 261 -7.64 19.51 -3.18
N ASN A 262 -7.69 18.22 -3.51
CA ASN A 262 -8.48 17.73 -4.64
C ASN A 262 -9.91 17.32 -4.25
N GLU A 263 -10.26 17.35 -2.96
CA GLU A 263 -11.62 17.08 -2.46
C GLU A 263 -12.22 15.77 -2.97
N GLN A 264 -11.40 14.70 -3.01
CA GLN A 264 -11.80 13.40 -3.56
C GLN A 264 -11.65 12.27 -2.56
N ASP A 265 -12.26 11.14 -2.90
CA ASP A 265 -12.11 9.89 -2.16
C ASP A 265 -10.86 9.16 -2.61
N VAL A 266 -10.03 8.81 -1.64
CA VAL A 266 -8.70 8.27 -1.86
C VAL A 266 -8.55 6.97 -1.11
N LEU A 267 -7.86 6.01 -1.73
CA LEU A 267 -7.40 4.83 -1.03
C LEU A 267 -5.96 4.96 -0.55
N LEU A 268 -5.74 4.53 0.69
CA LEU A 268 -4.41 4.31 1.25
C LEU A 268 -4.22 2.82 1.52
N PHE A 269 -3.21 2.22 0.92
CA PHE A 269 -2.76 0.87 1.27
C PHE A 269 -1.54 0.95 2.17
N VAL A 270 -1.56 0.25 3.31
CA VAL A 270 -0.41 0.18 4.23
C VAL A 270 0.02 -1.26 4.39
N ASP A 271 1.13 -1.64 3.74
CA ASP A 271 1.70 -2.98 3.81
C ASP A 271 3.13 -2.91 4.38
N ASN A 272 3.38 -3.12 5.67
CA ASN A 272 2.47 -3.67 6.69
C ASN A 272 2.48 -2.79 7.95
N ILE A 273 1.32 -2.57 8.56
CA ILE A 273 1.21 -1.69 9.74
C ILE A 273 1.97 -2.24 10.96
N PHE A 274 2.12 -3.56 11.07
CA PHE A 274 2.95 -4.17 12.12
C PHE A 274 4.43 -3.77 11.96
N ARG A 275 4.93 -3.60 10.73
CA ARG A 275 6.32 -3.18 10.49
C ARG A 275 6.57 -1.74 10.88
N PHE A 276 5.55 -0.87 10.82
CA PHE A 276 5.60 0.47 11.41
C PHE A 276 5.83 0.39 12.92
N VAL A 277 5.07 -0.47 13.61
CA VAL A 277 5.24 -0.69 15.07
C VAL A 277 6.62 -1.26 15.38
N GLN A 278 7.06 -2.28 14.63
CA GLN A 278 8.37 -2.89 14.82
C GLN A 278 9.50 -1.87 14.67
N ALA A 279 9.46 -1.04 13.62
CA ALA A 279 10.43 0.03 13.42
C ALA A 279 10.40 1.05 14.57
N GLY A 280 9.22 1.37 15.10
CA GLY A 280 9.05 2.21 16.29
C GLY A 280 9.70 1.62 17.54
N SER A 281 9.56 0.31 17.79
CA SER A 281 10.24 -0.38 18.89
C SER A 281 11.77 -0.30 18.75
N GLU A 282 12.29 -0.54 17.54
CA GLU A 282 13.72 -0.44 17.25
C GLU A 282 14.25 0.97 17.49
N VAL A 283 13.57 2.00 16.96
CA VAL A 283 13.94 3.41 17.19
C VAL A 283 13.89 3.74 18.68
N SER A 284 12.84 3.34 19.39
CA SER A 284 12.68 3.59 20.83
C SER A 284 13.80 3.00 21.66
N ALA A 285 14.21 1.77 21.35
CA ALA A 285 15.34 1.10 22.01
C ALA A 285 16.66 1.86 21.77
N LEU A 286 16.89 2.30 20.52
CA LEU A 286 18.10 3.07 20.16
C LEU A 286 18.13 4.47 20.77
N LEU A 287 16.96 5.06 21.03
CA LEU A 287 16.82 6.30 21.78
C LEU A 287 17.05 6.11 23.30
N GLY A 288 17.17 4.87 23.78
CA GLY A 288 17.38 4.54 25.19
C GLY A 288 16.12 4.72 26.05
N ARG A 289 14.93 4.62 25.46
CA ARG A 289 13.67 4.61 26.22
C ARG A 289 13.51 3.23 26.88
N MET A 290 12.96 3.20 28.10
CA MET A 290 12.57 1.93 28.72
C MET A 290 11.47 1.26 27.89
N THR A 291 11.61 -0.03 27.65
CA THR A 291 10.62 -0.83 26.92
C THR A 291 9.37 -1.06 27.76
N SER A 292 8.22 -1.16 27.10
CA SER A 292 6.94 -1.54 27.69
C SER A 292 6.69 -3.05 27.53
N ALA A 293 5.44 -3.49 27.65
CA ALA A 293 5.00 -4.87 27.48
C ALA A 293 5.56 -5.49 26.20
N VAL A 294 6.05 -6.73 26.32
CA VAL A 294 6.57 -7.55 25.19
C VAL A 294 7.70 -6.86 24.40
N GLY A 295 8.36 -5.85 24.97
CA GLY A 295 9.48 -5.15 24.34
C GLY A 295 9.09 -4.02 23.38
N TYR A 296 7.80 -3.64 23.31
CA TYR A 296 7.35 -2.51 22.49
C TYR A 296 7.74 -1.16 23.09
N GLN A 297 7.70 -0.11 22.27
CA GLN A 297 7.93 1.25 22.73
C GLN A 297 6.82 1.72 23.70
N PRO A 298 7.15 2.53 24.73
CA PRO A 298 6.15 3.08 25.64
C PRO A 298 5.19 4.07 24.93
N THR A 299 5.59 4.58 23.77
CA THR A 299 4.83 5.53 22.94
C THR A 299 3.94 4.86 21.90
N LEU A 300 3.76 3.52 21.96
CA LEU A 300 3.10 2.73 20.91
C LEU A 300 1.72 3.28 20.54
N SER A 301 0.86 3.49 21.53
CA SER A 301 -0.51 3.97 21.31
C SER A 301 -0.55 5.40 20.74
N THR A 302 0.37 6.27 21.16
CA THR A 302 0.42 7.65 20.68
C THR A 302 0.94 7.73 19.25
N GLU A 303 1.98 6.96 18.93
CA GLU A 303 2.55 6.90 17.57
C GLU A 303 1.56 6.25 16.59
N MET A 304 0.89 5.18 17.01
CA MET A 304 -0.19 4.57 16.23
C MET A 304 -1.35 5.55 16.04
N GLY A 305 -1.84 6.18 17.10
CA GLY A 305 -2.93 7.15 17.03
C GLY A 305 -2.60 8.34 16.13
N SER A 306 -1.36 8.85 16.17
CA SER A 306 -0.95 9.97 15.32
C SER A 306 -1.01 9.64 13.82
N LEU A 307 -0.76 8.37 13.45
CA LEU A 307 -0.91 7.90 12.08
C LEU A 307 -2.38 7.62 11.74
N GLN A 308 -3.07 6.87 12.60
CA GLN A 308 -4.43 6.39 12.35
C GLN A 308 -5.47 7.51 12.37
N GLU A 309 -5.36 8.50 13.26
CA GLU A 309 -6.37 9.57 13.37
C GLU A 309 -6.31 10.59 12.22
N ARG A 310 -5.22 10.60 11.45
CA ARG A 310 -5.13 11.34 10.19
C ARG A 310 -5.88 10.65 9.04
N ILE A 311 -6.05 9.33 9.13
CA ILE A 311 -6.83 8.52 8.18
C ILE A 311 -8.30 8.63 8.59
N THR A 312 -9.04 9.53 7.96
CA THR A 312 -10.46 9.74 8.27
C THR A 312 -11.17 10.49 7.14
N SER A 313 -12.50 10.49 7.18
CA SER A 313 -13.34 11.35 6.35
C SER A 313 -13.42 12.76 6.91
N THR A 314 -13.13 13.73 6.06
CA THR A 314 -13.40 15.15 6.30
C THR A 314 -14.61 15.59 5.48
N LYS A 315 -15.04 16.83 5.67
CA LYS A 315 -16.08 17.47 4.84
C LYS A 315 -15.67 17.63 3.36
N GLU A 316 -14.37 17.64 3.09
CA GLU A 316 -13.77 17.87 1.77
C GLU A 316 -13.56 16.56 1.00
N GLY A 317 -13.21 15.48 1.68
CA GLY A 317 -12.99 14.18 1.04
C GLY A 317 -12.80 13.06 2.07
N SER A 318 -12.46 11.85 1.59
CA SER A 318 -12.23 10.72 2.49
C SER A 318 -10.97 9.94 2.16
N ILE A 319 -10.36 9.38 3.22
CA ILE A 319 -9.25 8.43 3.09
C ILE A 319 -9.72 7.09 3.64
N THR A 320 -10.06 6.18 2.75
CA THR A 320 -10.34 4.80 3.13
C THR A 320 -9.01 4.03 3.12
N SER A 321 -8.61 3.45 4.25
CA SER A 321 -7.33 2.73 4.32
C SER A 321 -7.52 1.23 4.41
N ILE A 322 -6.74 0.47 3.65
CA ILE A 322 -6.62 -0.98 3.76
C ILE A 322 -5.22 -1.30 4.27
N GLN A 323 -5.13 -1.91 5.44
CA GLN A 323 -3.89 -2.10 6.17
C GLN A 323 -3.64 -3.60 6.34
N ASP A 324 -2.52 -4.10 5.83
CA ASP A 324 -2.10 -5.47 6.12
C ASP A 324 -1.63 -5.52 7.57
N VAL A 325 -2.23 -6.42 8.37
CA VAL A 325 -1.93 -6.59 9.78
C VAL A 325 -1.33 -7.97 10.00
N TYR A 326 -0.03 -8.00 10.28
CA TYR A 326 0.63 -9.22 10.72
C TYR A 326 0.37 -9.45 12.22
N VAL A 327 -0.16 -10.63 12.55
CA VAL A 327 -0.34 -11.06 13.95
C VAL A 327 0.85 -11.94 14.35
N PRO A 328 1.73 -11.47 15.24
CA PRO A 328 2.90 -12.25 15.64
C PRO A 328 2.47 -13.49 16.43
N ALA A 329 2.99 -14.65 16.04
CA ALA A 329 2.69 -15.95 16.67
C ALA A 329 1.19 -16.26 16.79
N ASP A 330 0.35 -15.71 15.90
CA ASP A 330 -1.11 -15.81 15.93
C ASP A 330 -1.75 -15.35 17.26
N ASP A 331 -1.04 -14.52 18.03
CA ASP A 331 -1.51 -13.96 19.30
C ASP A 331 -2.15 -12.57 19.14
N LEU A 332 -3.48 -12.55 19.15
CA LEU A 332 -4.28 -11.32 19.08
C LEU A 332 -4.17 -10.45 20.34
N THR A 333 -3.67 -11.00 21.46
CA THR A 333 -3.48 -10.26 22.71
C THR A 333 -2.17 -9.47 22.75
N ASN A 334 -1.30 -9.68 21.75
CA ASN A 334 -0.09 -8.88 21.60
C ASN A 334 -0.43 -7.37 21.50
N PRO A 335 0.32 -6.48 22.18
CA PRO A 335 0.04 -5.05 22.19
C PRO A 335 -0.04 -4.38 20.82
N ALA A 336 0.74 -4.85 19.82
CA ALA A 336 0.76 -4.27 18.48
C ALA A 336 -0.57 -4.48 17.72
N PRO A 337 -1.06 -5.71 17.50
CA PRO A 337 -2.38 -5.92 16.92
C PRO A 337 -3.49 -5.37 17.82
N ALA A 338 -3.43 -5.54 19.15
CA ALA A 338 -4.45 -5.02 20.07
C ALA A 338 -4.64 -3.49 19.95
N THR A 339 -3.55 -2.73 19.86
CA THR A 339 -3.61 -1.27 19.65
C THR A 339 -4.12 -0.93 18.25
N THR A 340 -3.73 -1.70 17.24
CA THR A 340 -4.18 -1.49 15.86
C THR A 340 -5.69 -1.73 15.75
N PHE A 341 -6.20 -2.81 16.36
CA PHE A 341 -7.63 -3.18 16.36
C PHE A 341 -8.53 -2.08 16.91
N ALA A 342 -8.07 -1.33 17.90
CA ALA A 342 -8.83 -0.22 18.47
C ALA A 342 -9.15 0.89 17.46
N HIS A 343 -8.41 0.96 16.34
CA HIS A 343 -8.63 1.93 15.28
C HIS A 343 -9.34 1.35 14.03
N LEU A 344 -9.56 0.04 13.93
CA LEU A 344 -10.14 -0.56 12.73
C LEU A 344 -11.67 -0.53 12.75
N ASP A 345 -12.28 -0.11 11.64
CA ASP A 345 -13.73 -0.11 11.44
C ASP A 345 -14.24 -1.46 10.89
N ALA A 346 -13.41 -2.14 10.10
CA ALA A 346 -13.74 -3.44 9.51
C ALA A 346 -12.52 -4.35 9.48
N THR A 347 -12.74 -5.65 9.53
CA THR A 347 -11.69 -6.67 9.46
C THR A 347 -12.02 -7.69 8.38
N THR A 348 -11.05 -8.01 7.54
CA THR A 348 -11.15 -9.03 6.50
C THR A 348 -10.05 -10.05 6.73
N VAL A 349 -10.45 -11.29 7.06
CA VAL A 349 -9.51 -12.37 7.38
C VAL A 349 -9.42 -13.34 6.22
N LEU A 350 -8.26 -13.41 5.59
CA LEU A 350 -7.91 -14.36 4.54
C LEU A 350 -7.31 -15.62 5.16
N SER A 351 -8.07 -16.71 5.13
CA SER A 351 -7.66 -18.00 5.69
C SER A 351 -6.93 -18.86 4.66
N ARG A 352 -5.80 -19.45 5.07
CA ARG A 352 -5.07 -20.43 4.25
C ARG A 352 -5.93 -21.65 3.92
N GLY A 353 -6.78 -22.10 4.86
CA GLY A 353 -7.66 -23.25 4.64
C GLY A 353 -8.74 -22.99 3.58
N LEU A 354 -9.05 -21.72 3.29
CA LEU A 354 -9.91 -21.33 2.17
C LEU A 354 -9.09 -21.10 0.89
N ALA A 355 -7.90 -20.52 1.01
CA ALA A 355 -7.06 -20.14 -0.13
C ALA A 355 -6.34 -21.31 -0.81
N ALA A 356 -5.96 -22.34 -0.07
CA ALA A 356 -5.22 -23.50 -0.59
C ALA A 356 -5.95 -24.79 -0.21
N LYS A 357 -6.17 -25.64 -1.21
CA LYS A 357 -6.67 -27.01 -1.03
C LYS A 357 -5.73 -27.97 -1.75
N GLU A 358 -5.33 -29.03 -1.06
CA GLU A 358 -4.64 -30.14 -1.70
C GLU A 358 -5.60 -30.89 -2.62
N VAL A 359 -5.23 -30.97 -3.89
CA VAL A 359 -6.03 -31.57 -4.96
C VAL A 359 -5.18 -32.61 -5.67
N LYS A 360 -5.79 -33.76 -6.00
CA LYS A 360 -5.07 -34.84 -6.70
C LYS A 360 -5.02 -34.61 -8.21
N GLU A 361 -6.03 -33.94 -8.74
CA GLU A 361 -6.25 -33.77 -10.17
C GLU A 361 -7.13 -32.54 -10.40
N ILE A 362 -6.79 -31.75 -11.42
CA ILE A 362 -7.60 -30.61 -11.87
C ILE A 362 -7.87 -30.74 -13.36
N VAL A 363 -9.10 -30.52 -13.79
CA VAL A 363 -9.45 -30.35 -15.20
C VAL A 363 -10.01 -28.95 -15.39
N LEU A 364 -9.33 -28.12 -16.18
CA LEU A 364 -9.73 -26.74 -16.45
C LEU A 364 -10.04 -26.51 -17.94
N SER A 365 -10.97 -25.60 -18.21
CA SER A 365 -11.32 -25.17 -19.57
C SER A 365 -10.44 -23.98 -20.01
N THR A 366 -9.76 -24.13 -21.13
CA THR A 366 -8.89 -23.11 -21.74
C THR A 366 -9.40 -22.73 -23.13
N ASN A 367 -8.81 -21.70 -23.74
CA ASN A 367 -9.17 -21.25 -25.09
C ASN A 367 -8.97 -22.31 -26.19
N SER A 368 -8.12 -23.32 -25.96
CA SER A 368 -7.78 -24.38 -26.92
C SER A 368 -8.40 -25.74 -26.59
N GLY A 369 -9.20 -25.83 -25.53
CA GLY A 369 -9.82 -27.08 -25.07
C GLY A 369 -9.69 -27.27 -23.55
N GLN A 370 -9.78 -28.51 -23.08
CA GLN A 370 -9.61 -28.83 -21.65
C GLN A 370 -8.19 -29.32 -21.37
N ILE A 371 -7.63 -28.90 -20.24
CA ILE A 371 -6.33 -29.36 -19.74
C ILE A 371 -6.55 -30.08 -18.42
N GLY A 372 -6.07 -31.32 -18.35
CA GLY A 372 -5.93 -32.08 -17.12
C GLY A 372 -4.55 -31.85 -16.50
N VAL A 373 -4.51 -31.48 -15.23
CA VAL A 373 -3.28 -31.20 -14.49
C VAL A 373 -3.15 -32.19 -13.34
N LEU A 374 -2.05 -32.92 -13.36
CA LEU A 374 -1.64 -33.91 -12.37
C LEU A 374 -0.40 -33.43 -11.62
N PRO A 375 -0.01 -34.09 -10.51
CA PRO A 375 1.26 -33.82 -9.86
C PRO A 375 2.43 -33.94 -10.84
N ASN A 376 3.39 -33.02 -10.72
CA ASN A 376 4.58 -32.84 -11.56
C ASN A 376 4.29 -32.45 -13.01
N HIS A 377 3.14 -31.82 -13.26
CA HIS A 377 2.85 -31.25 -14.57
C HIS A 377 3.89 -30.18 -14.96
N ALA A 378 4.22 -30.13 -16.26
CA ALA A 378 5.11 -29.11 -16.80
C ALA A 378 4.57 -27.69 -16.48
N PRO A 379 5.44 -26.73 -16.16
CA PRO A 379 5.00 -25.35 -15.93
C PRO A 379 4.33 -24.76 -17.17
N ILE A 380 3.11 -24.25 -17.02
CA ILE A 380 2.32 -23.64 -18.10
C ILE A 380 1.58 -22.43 -17.57
N ALA A 381 1.59 -21.34 -18.33
CA ALA A 381 0.70 -20.20 -18.16
C ALA A 381 -0.35 -20.24 -19.29
N THR A 382 -1.64 -20.19 -18.95
CA THR A 382 -2.72 -20.27 -19.94
C THR A 382 -3.91 -19.41 -19.57
N ALA A 383 -4.62 -18.91 -20.58
CA ALA A 383 -5.89 -18.22 -20.39
C ALA A 383 -7.00 -19.24 -20.10
N VAL A 384 -7.78 -18.98 -19.06
CA VAL A 384 -8.96 -19.78 -18.70
C VAL A 384 -10.16 -19.19 -19.42
N ASP A 385 -10.87 -19.99 -20.22
CA ASP A 385 -12.11 -19.55 -20.87
C ASP A 385 -13.30 -19.73 -19.89
N ILE A 386 -14.45 -19.15 -20.20
CA ILE A 386 -15.70 -19.41 -19.50
C ILE A 386 -16.02 -20.91 -19.67
N GLY A 387 -16.07 -21.64 -18.57
CA GLY A 387 -16.18 -23.08 -18.62
C GLY A 387 -16.13 -23.74 -17.26
N ILE A 388 -16.07 -25.06 -17.27
CA ILE A 388 -16.11 -25.86 -16.07
C ILE A 388 -14.69 -26.12 -15.56
N LEU A 389 -14.53 -26.00 -14.25
CA LEU A 389 -13.40 -26.51 -13.49
C LEU A 389 -13.85 -27.74 -12.71
N ARG A 390 -13.13 -28.84 -12.86
CA ARG A 390 -13.29 -30.01 -12.00
C ARG A 390 -12.06 -30.18 -11.16
N ILE A 391 -12.23 -30.27 -9.85
CA ILE A 391 -11.15 -30.51 -8.90
C ILE A 391 -11.42 -31.81 -8.16
N ARG A 392 -10.41 -32.67 -8.07
CA ARG A 392 -10.51 -33.93 -7.33
C ARG A 392 -9.97 -33.75 -5.92
N LEU A 393 -10.88 -33.64 -4.95
CA LEU A 393 -10.62 -33.45 -3.53
C LEU A 393 -10.99 -34.73 -2.78
N ASN A 394 -10.06 -35.32 -2.03
CA ASN A 394 -10.30 -36.53 -1.23
C ASN A 394 -11.02 -37.65 -2.01
N ASP A 395 -10.60 -37.87 -3.27
CA ASP A 395 -11.17 -38.84 -4.21
C ASP A 395 -12.59 -38.55 -4.73
N GLN A 396 -13.17 -37.40 -4.38
CA GLN A 396 -14.44 -36.92 -4.94
C GLN A 396 -14.20 -35.76 -5.93
N TRP A 397 -14.95 -35.77 -7.03
CA TRP A 397 -14.97 -34.67 -7.97
C TRP A 397 -15.86 -33.55 -7.44
N GLN A 398 -15.32 -32.34 -7.38
CA GLN A 398 -16.10 -31.12 -7.22
C GLN A 398 -16.06 -30.35 -8.53
N THR A 399 -17.24 -29.96 -9.00
CA THR A 399 -17.39 -29.13 -10.20
C THR A 399 -17.67 -27.68 -9.82
N MET A 400 -17.02 -26.76 -10.51
CA MET A 400 -17.24 -25.32 -10.42
C MET A 400 -17.44 -24.72 -11.82
N ALA A 401 -18.36 -23.77 -11.96
CA ALA A 401 -18.48 -22.91 -13.13
C ALA A 401 -17.52 -21.72 -12.95
N LEU A 402 -16.62 -21.50 -13.91
CA LEU A 402 -15.65 -20.40 -13.90
C LEU A 402 -15.98 -19.35 -14.96
N MET A 403 -15.81 -18.08 -14.61
CA MET A 403 -16.03 -16.95 -15.52
C MET A 403 -14.72 -16.35 -16.04
N GLY A 404 -13.87 -17.21 -16.61
CA GLY A 404 -12.63 -16.86 -17.30
C GLY A 404 -11.59 -16.10 -16.48
N SER A 405 -10.37 -16.04 -16.99
CA SER A 405 -9.23 -15.18 -16.60
C SER A 405 -7.94 -15.97 -16.88
N PHE A 406 -7.17 -16.40 -15.89
CA PHE A 406 -5.82 -16.90 -16.09
C PHE A 406 -5.47 -18.02 -15.09
N ALA A 407 -4.77 -19.04 -15.58
CA ALA A 407 -4.22 -20.11 -14.77
C ALA A 407 -2.70 -20.19 -14.96
N ARG A 408 -1.98 -20.26 -13.85
CA ARG A 408 -0.55 -20.54 -13.79
C ARG A 408 -0.33 -21.87 -13.10
N ILE A 409 0.30 -22.79 -13.79
CA ILE A 409 0.69 -24.12 -13.30
C ILE A 409 2.22 -24.12 -13.19
N GLY A 410 2.74 -24.51 -12.04
CA GLY A 410 4.19 -24.67 -11.85
C GLY A 410 4.53 -25.05 -10.43
N ASN A 411 5.64 -25.77 -10.24
CA ASN A 411 6.12 -26.19 -8.92
C ASN A 411 5.08 -26.96 -8.09
N ASN A 412 4.27 -27.82 -8.73
CA ASN A 412 3.16 -28.54 -8.09
C ASN A 412 2.05 -27.64 -7.52
N GLU A 413 2.03 -26.35 -7.88
CA GLU A 413 0.98 -25.41 -7.52
C GLU A 413 0.21 -24.99 -8.78
N ILE A 414 -1.10 -24.80 -8.63
CA ILE A 414 -1.95 -24.21 -9.65
C ILE A 414 -2.61 -22.98 -9.04
N THR A 415 -2.34 -21.82 -9.62
CA THR A 415 -3.04 -20.58 -9.29
C THR A 415 -4.04 -20.31 -10.40
N ILE A 416 -5.33 -20.33 -10.05
CA ILE A 416 -6.41 -19.96 -10.97
C ILE A 416 -7.00 -18.65 -10.45
N SER A 417 -6.77 -17.56 -11.16
CA SER A 417 -7.46 -16.29 -10.94
C SER A 417 -8.68 -16.28 -11.84
N VAL A 418 -9.85 -15.93 -11.32
CA VAL A 418 -11.13 -15.86 -12.05
C VAL A 418 -11.96 -14.70 -11.55
N ASN A 419 -12.70 -14.08 -12.47
CA ASN A 419 -13.58 -12.96 -12.13
C ASN A 419 -14.80 -13.42 -11.33
N ASP A 420 -15.27 -14.64 -11.57
CA ASP A 420 -16.34 -15.26 -10.80
C ASP A 420 -16.21 -16.79 -10.83
N ALA A 421 -16.64 -17.44 -9.76
CA ALA A 421 -16.65 -18.89 -9.63
C ALA A 421 -17.81 -19.35 -8.75
N GLU A 422 -18.64 -20.26 -9.28
CA GLU A 422 -19.76 -20.85 -8.57
C GLU A 422 -19.55 -22.37 -8.44
N LYS A 423 -19.64 -22.93 -7.23
CA LYS A 423 -19.64 -24.38 -7.09
C LYS A 423 -20.97 -24.92 -7.58
N SER A 424 -20.94 -26.05 -8.28
CA SER A 424 -22.15 -26.73 -8.75
C SER A 424 -23.17 -27.03 -7.63
N SER A 425 -22.73 -27.24 -6.39
CA SER A 425 -23.60 -27.41 -5.20
C SER A 425 -24.37 -26.16 -4.80
N ASP A 426 -23.85 -24.99 -5.17
CA ASP A 426 -24.34 -23.69 -4.71
C ASP A 426 -25.22 -23.02 -5.78
N ILE A 427 -25.38 -23.65 -6.96
CA ILE A 427 -26.18 -23.15 -8.07
C ILE A 427 -27.61 -23.71 -7.96
N ASP A 428 -28.61 -22.84 -7.89
CA ASP A 428 -30.02 -23.24 -7.98
C ASP A 428 -30.36 -23.73 -9.41
N PRO A 429 -30.78 -25.00 -9.60
CA PRO A 429 -31.11 -25.54 -10.91
C PRO A 429 -32.26 -24.83 -11.64
N GLN A 430 -33.24 -24.29 -10.92
CA GLN A 430 -34.36 -23.56 -11.51
C GLN A 430 -33.91 -22.17 -11.98
N GLU A 431 -33.17 -21.46 -11.13
CA GLU A 431 -32.62 -20.15 -11.46
C GLU A 431 -31.66 -20.22 -12.66
N ALA A 432 -30.77 -21.23 -12.68
CA ALA A 432 -29.81 -21.41 -13.78
C ALA A 432 -30.51 -21.68 -15.12
N LYS A 433 -31.57 -22.52 -15.12
CA LYS A 433 -32.38 -22.79 -16.33
C LYS A 433 -33.13 -21.54 -16.80
N GLN A 434 -33.74 -20.80 -15.88
CA GLN A 434 -34.45 -19.57 -16.22
C GLN A 434 -33.48 -18.51 -16.78
N THR A 435 -32.30 -18.38 -16.18
CA THR A 435 -31.24 -17.47 -16.65
C THR A 435 -30.78 -17.85 -18.06
N LEU A 436 -30.66 -19.15 -18.35
CA LEU A 436 -30.33 -19.66 -19.68
C LEU A 436 -31.39 -19.28 -20.72
N GLU A 437 -32.68 -19.49 -20.42
CA GLU A 437 -33.79 -19.12 -21.31
C GLU A 437 -33.82 -17.61 -21.60
N ILE A 438 -33.59 -16.78 -20.57
CA ILE A 438 -33.50 -15.32 -20.72
C ILE A 438 -32.31 -14.94 -21.61
N ALA A 439 -31.14 -15.54 -21.40
CA ALA A 439 -29.94 -15.26 -22.18
C ALA A 439 -30.10 -15.69 -23.67
N GLU A 440 -30.76 -16.83 -23.93
CA GLU A 440 -31.09 -17.27 -25.28
C GLU A 440 -32.07 -16.31 -25.98
N ALA A 441 -33.10 -15.86 -25.25
CA ALA A 441 -34.04 -14.87 -25.76
C ALA A 441 -33.37 -13.51 -26.04
N ALA A 442 -32.44 -13.09 -25.17
CA ALA A 442 -31.67 -11.86 -25.34
C ALA A 442 -30.77 -11.92 -26.58
N LEU A 443 -30.12 -13.05 -26.83
CA LEU A 443 -29.30 -13.23 -28.03
C LEU A 443 -30.14 -13.18 -29.32
N ARG A 444 -31.36 -13.73 -29.31
CA ARG A 444 -32.29 -13.65 -30.46
C ARG A 444 -32.76 -12.22 -30.74
N LYS A 445 -32.80 -11.36 -29.72
CA LYS A 445 -33.24 -9.95 -29.82
C LYS A 445 -32.10 -8.96 -30.00
N ALA A 446 -30.84 -9.38 -29.87
CA ALA A 446 -29.69 -8.49 -29.93
C ALA A 446 -29.50 -7.93 -31.36
N VAL A 447 -29.48 -6.59 -31.48
CA VAL A 447 -29.28 -5.91 -32.77
C VAL A 447 -27.99 -5.12 -32.71
N GLY A 448 -27.03 -5.48 -33.57
CA GLY A 448 -25.74 -4.80 -33.68
C GLY A 448 -24.59 -5.46 -32.92
N LYS A 449 -23.37 -5.20 -33.38
CA LYS A 449 -22.17 -5.96 -33.02
C LYS A 449 -21.87 -6.02 -31.51
N ARG A 450 -22.06 -4.92 -30.79
CA ARG A 450 -21.79 -4.85 -29.33
C ARG A 450 -22.80 -5.65 -28.52
N GLN A 451 -24.09 -5.47 -28.79
CA GLN A 451 -25.16 -6.20 -28.09
C GLN A 451 -25.07 -7.71 -28.34
N THR A 452 -24.71 -8.13 -29.55
CA THR A 452 -24.50 -9.55 -29.86
C THR A 452 -23.32 -10.16 -29.09
N ILE A 453 -22.24 -9.39 -28.86
CA ILE A 453 -21.09 -9.85 -28.07
C ILE A 453 -21.48 -10.01 -26.60
N GLU A 454 -22.14 -9.00 -26.01
CA GLU A 454 -22.58 -9.04 -24.61
C GLU A 454 -23.60 -10.17 -24.38
N ALA A 455 -24.56 -10.36 -25.29
CA ALA A 455 -25.54 -11.43 -25.22
C ALA A 455 -24.90 -12.83 -25.37
N ASN A 456 -23.90 -12.99 -26.26
CA ASN A 456 -23.16 -14.25 -26.38
C ASN A 456 -22.35 -14.57 -25.13
N LEU A 457 -21.74 -13.56 -24.51
CA LEU A 457 -21.02 -13.74 -23.25
C LEU A 457 -21.99 -14.20 -22.16
N ALA A 458 -23.12 -13.52 -21.98
CA ALA A 458 -24.15 -13.88 -21.02
C ALA A 458 -24.69 -15.31 -21.24
N LEU A 459 -24.91 -15.68 -22.50
CA LEU A 459 -25.34 -17.04 -22.86
C LEU A 459 -24.30 -18.09 -22.50
N ARG A 460 -23.02 -17.86 -22.78
CA ARG A 460 -21.93 -18.77 -22.40
C ARG A 460 -21.91 -18.96 -20.88
N ARG A 461 -21.98 -17.87 -20.10
CA ARG A 461 -22.01 -17.94 -18.63
C ARG A 461 -23.19 -18.77 -18.12
N ALA A 462 -24.39 -18.52 -18.65
CA ALA A 462 -25.60 -19.25 -18.26
C ALA A 462 -25.53 -20.75 -18.61
N LYS A 463 -25.01 -21.08 -19.80
CA LYS A 463 -24.78 -22.48 -20.20
C LYS A 463 -23.81 -23.18 -19.26
N THR A 464 -22.69 -22.54 -18.94
CA THR A 464 -21.69 -23.12 -18.02
C THR A 464 -22.27 -23.37 -16.62
N ARG A 465 -23.13 -22.49 -16.10
CA ARG A 465 -23.84 -22.73 -14.82
C ARG A 465 -24.68 -24.00 -14.88
N VAL A 466 -25.45 -24.20 -15.96
CA VAL A 466 -26.28 -25.41 -16.15
C VAL A 466 -25.43 -26.67 -16.35
N GLU A 467 -24.37 -26.60 -17.15
CA GLU A 467 -23.46 -27.73 -17.36
C GLU A 467 -22.74 -28.15 -16.07
N ALA A 468 -22.39 -27.19 -15.20
CA ALA A 468 -21.78 -27.48 -13.92
C ALA A 468 -22.71 -28.32 -13.02
N ILE A 469 -24.01 -28.03 -13.00
CA ILE A 469 -25.02 -28.81 -12.26
C ILE A 469 -25.15 -30.22 -12.83
N ASN A 470 -25.27 -30.34 -14.16
CA ASN A 470 -25.47 -31.62 -14.83
C ASN A 470 -24.26 -32.57 -14.74
N SER A 471 -23.11 -32.07 -14.29
CA SER A 471 -21.91 -32.89 -14.08
C SER A 471 -21.82 -33.50 -12.67
N ILE A 472 -22.80 -33.24 -11.79
CA ILE A 472 -22.92 -33.88 -10.48
C ILE A 472 -23.50 -35.31 -10.61
N SER A 473 -24.23 -35.60 -11.69
CA SER A 473 -24.94 -36.87 -11.92
C SER A 473 -24.11 -37.96 -12.59
#